data_AF-A0A7X3VG54-F1
#
_entry.id   AF-A0A7X3VG54-F1
#
_cell.length_a   1.000
_cell.length_b   1.000
_cell.length_c   1.000
_cell.angle_alpha   90.00
_cell.angle_beta   90.00
_cell.angle_gamma   90.00
#
_symmetry.space_group_name_H-M   'P 1'
#
loop_
_entity.id
_entity.type
_entity.pdbx_description
1 polymer ?
#
loop_
_entity_poly.entity_id
_entity_poly.type
_entity_poly.pdbx_seq_one_letter_code
_entity_poly.pdbx_strand_id
1 'polypeptide(L)'
;MFRLSAGMAAVIVLAAVVAAGSSASPPVSFASFEESLSFDGLWTHSWTLDEGQALEIHVSIDNPEELPANGRIKVRWEGPDLAEWAFEGDRGDLHASSTADWQKTLHELDPDVYLVYRAPATGSYRLTVETVTEGGVEVSEIPRDTGLAQLATPMPASTPSIPDVGITVSLRPIDALHQDDVVLEAEPNSTPELAIHLPFEASNKDQVLRVFGAADELEYYNNTASGKSPDDWYRIEHQGTKPKIFTANLQLIEPVVSARIRVYQPGTPGPKDLEPREMPDRKNFGNANPIPYVHPPAEVIPGPVAVFSYYEGRDVNERIHQQDTNFRSFATRKIEPGGVYYLRVEANQPGYELEVRLIDPAPYDDPVRAVEEAIYYHLAEIDAWLIHRPRNIAVDRRVRDGTSLFGENCMSCHTQSGVWGVADALRSGYRPSGTVQNWRRLVNTMYESLRPSIKLKDAAVNTSLAPNDLGDAPAGSRVAGRNIVLHERTVRPKQLHRYQQRRTANYVLQTNDPEGINAAGKGSNFGPNVVFKFAAEILE
;
A
#
# COMPACT_ATOMS: atom_id res chain seq x y z
N MET A 1 -7.94 -39.23 -13.22
CA MET A 1 -7.16 -40.48 -13.25
C MET A 1 -5.75 -40.10 -13.71
N PHE A 2 -4.83 -39.85 -12.77
CA PHE A 2 -3.37 -40.08 -12.82
C PHE A 2 -2.79 -39.54 -11.51
N ARG A 3 -1.87 -40.34 -10.96
CA ARG A 3 -1.44 -40.38 -9.56
C ARG A 3 -0.46 -39.27 -9.20
N LEU A 4 -0.58 -38.78 -7.96
CA LEU A 4 0.49 -38.13 -7.20
C LEU A 4 1.60 -39.15 -6.90
N SER A 5 2.86 -38.76 -7.12
CA SER A 5 4.02 -39.38 -6.48
C SER A 5 4.91 -38.27 -5.92
N ALA A 6 5.10 -38.34 -4.60
CA ALA A 6 6.05 -37.56 -3.84
C ALA A 6 7.50 -38.00 -4.12
N GLY A 7 8.44 -37.08 -3.95
CA GLY A 7 9.85 -37.40 -3.69
C GLY A 7 10.83 -36.69 -4.61
N MET A 8 11.46 -35.62 -4.12
CA MET A 8 12.92 -35.56 -3.92
C MET A 8 13.31 -34.13 -3.52
N ALA A 9 13.83 -34.03 -2.30
CA ALA A 9 14.66 -32.90 -1.88
C ALA A 9 15.95 -32.92 -2.72
N ALA A 10 16.22 -31.83 -3.43
CA ALA A 10 17.49 -31.59 -4.09
C ALA A 10 18.21 -30.46 -3.36
N VAL A 11 19.15 -30.85 -2.50
CA VAL A 11 20.21 -29.96 -2.01
C VAL A 11 21.14 -29.71 -3.19
N ILE A 12 21.18 -28.48 -3.69
CA ILE A 12 22.14 -28.06 -4.71
C ILE A 12 23.25 -27.30 -3.99
N VAL A 13 24.39 -27.99 -3.80
CA VAL A 13 25.67 -27.35 -3.52
C VAL A 13 26.23 -26.90 -4.86
N LEU A 14 26.28 -25.59 -5.12
CA LEU A 14 27.00 -25.04 -6.26
C LEU A 14 28.27 -24.34 -5.77
N ALA A 15 29.41 -24.99 -6.02
CA ALA A 15 30.72 -24.37 -5.97
C ALA A 15 31.10 -23.88 -7.38
N ALA A 16 31.44 -22.60 -7.53
CA ALA A 16 32.12 -22.05 -8.71
C ALA A 16 33.00 -20.86 -8.25
N VAL A 17 34.31 -21.06 -8.17
CA VAL A 17 35.34 -20.66 -9.15
C VAL A 17 35.40 -19.13 -9.35
N VAL A 18 36.37 -18.54 -8.65
CA VAL A 18 36.75 -17.13 -8.63
C VAL A 18 37.40 -16.73 -9.96
N ALA A 19 36.90 -15.66 -10.59
CA ALA A 19 37.63 -14.87 -11.57
C ALA A 19 37.70 -13.41 -11.07
N ALA A 20 38.92 -12.86 -11.06
CA ALA A 20 39.32 -11.66 -10.34
C ALA A 20 38.80 -10.34 -10.95
N GLY A 21 38.43 -9.39 -10.08
CA GLY A 21 38.21 -8.00 -10.46
C GLY A 21 37.43 -7.16 -9.44
N SER A 22 37.99 -6.96 -8.24
CA SER A 22 37.69 -5.90 -7.25
C SER A 22 38.00 -6.45 -5.85
N SER A 23 39.01 -5.90 -5.18
CA SER A 23 39.40 -6.30 -3.83
C SER A 23 38.46 -5.67 -2.79
N ALA A 24 37.28 -6.25 -2.62
CA ALA A 24 36.57 -6.18 -1.35
C ALA A 24 36.98 -7.42 -0.54
N SER A 25 37.41 -7.24 0.71
CA SER A 25 37.54 -8.36 1.65
C SER A 25 36.21 -9.12 1.69
N PRO A 26 36.20 -10.47 1.75
CA PRO A 26 34.95 -11.18 1.91
C PRO A 26 34.30 -10.70 3.22
N PRO A 27 33.00 -10.37 3.23
CA PRO A 27 32.33 -10.01 4.48
C PRO A 27 32.49 -11.17 5.46
N VAL A 28 32.80 -10.87 6.71
CA VAL A 28 32.78 -11.88 7.77
C VAL A 28 31.36 -12.41 7.84
N SER A 29 31.14 -13.66 7.40
CA SER A 29 29.80 -14.21 7.30
C SER A 29 29.22 -14.35 8.72
N PHE A 30 28.20 -13.55 9.02
CA PHE A 30 27.30 -13.81 10.13
C PHE A 30 26.73 -15.22 9.97
N ALA A 31 26.91 -16.08 10.97
CA ALA A 31 26.31 -17.40 10.96
C ALA A 31 24.83 -17.27 11.33
N SER A 32 23.96 -18.03 10.66
CA SER A 32 22.55 -18.09 11.02
C SER A 32 22.36 -18.43 12.50
N PHE A 33 21.41 -17.77 13.14
CA PHE A 33 21.04 -17.96 14.53
C PHE A 33 19.57 -18.35 14.60
N GLU A 34 19.24 -19.35 15.43
CA GLU A 34 17.87 -19.75 15.70
C GLU A 34 17.81 -20.27 17.15
N GLU A 35 16.89 -19.73 17.94
CA GLU A 35 16.69 -20.11 19.34
C GLU A 35 15.19 -20.15 19.64
N SER A 36 14.73 -21.24 20.26
CA SER A 36 13.38 -21.34 20.82
C SER A 36 13.47 -21.16 22.34
N LEU A 37 12.76 -20.15 22.83
CA LEU A 37 12.79 -19.68 24.22
C LEU A 37 11.55 -20.15 24.96
N SER A 38 11.76 -20.55 26.22
CA SER A 38 10.72 -20.58 27.25
C SER A 38 10.79 -19.23 27.96
N PHE A 39 9.90 -18.32 27.58
CA PHE A 39 10.02 -16.91 27.93
C PHE A 39 9.49 -16.62 29.34
N ASP A 40 10.37 -16.14 30.22
CA ASP A 40 10.06 -15.83 31.63
C ASP A 40 10.00 -14.32 31.94
N GLY A 41 10.10 -13.47 30.90
CA GLY A 41 9.81 -12.04 30.98
C GLY A 41 10.88 -11.11 30.40
N LEU A 42 12.13 -11.57 30.24
CA LEU A 42 13.20 -10.80 29.60
C LEU A 42 14.23 -11.73 28.94
N TRP A 43 14.55 -11.46 27.68
CA TRP A 43 15.64 -12.09 26.94
C TRP A 43 16.41 -11.04 26.15
N THR A 44 17.73 -11.22 26.07
CA THR A 44 18.59 -10.34 25.26
C THR A 44 19.74 -11.10 24.65
N HIS A 45 20.10 -10.72 23.43
CA HIS A 45 21.28 -11.22 22.73
C HIS A 45 21.93 -10.08 21.95
N SER A 46 23.25 -10.15 21.77
CA SER A 46 24.01 -9.12 21.05
C SER A 46 24.91 -9.72 20.00
N TRP A 47 25.05 -9.00 18.88
CA TRP A 47 25.89 -9.36 17.75
C TRP A 47 26.80 -8.19 17.39
N THR A 48 27.87 -8.48 16.67
CA THR A 48 28.68 -7.47 16.00
C THR A 48 28.47 -7.63 14.51
N LEU A 49 28.07 -6.56 13.84
CA LEU A 49 27.82 -6.54 12.40
C LEU A 49 28.74 -5.50 11.74
N ASP A 50 29.12 -5.79 10.50
CA ASP A 50 29.82 -4.84 9.63
C ASP A 50 28.80 -3.94 8.91
N GLU A 51 29.19 -2.71 8.59
CA GLU A 51 28.37 -1.80 7.79
C GLU A 51 27.98 -2.44 6.44
N GLY A 52 26.70 -2.34 6.07
CA GLY A 52 26.14 -2.91 4.86
C GLY A 52 25.80 -4.40 4.97
N GLN A 53 26.14 -5.08 6.08
CA GLN A 53 25.75 -6.46 6.30
C GLN A 53 24.23 -6.58 6.43
N ALA A 54 23.62 -7.46 5.64
CA ALA A 54 22.19 -7.67 5.60
C ALA A 54 21.78 -9.01 6.22
N LEU A 55 20.63 -9.02 6.91
CA LEU A 55 20.08 -10.21 7.55
C LEU A 55 18.55 -10.12 7.67
N GLU A 56 17.88 -11.26 7.67
CA GLU A 56 16.48 -11.42 8.04
C GLU A 56 16.40 -11.52 9.57
N ILE A 57 15.54 -10.72 10.20
CA ILE A 57 15.20 -10.84 11.62
C ILE A 57 13.75 -11.32 11.71
N HIS A 58 13.54 -12.40 12.46
CA HIS A 58 12.22 -12.91 12.75
C HIS A 58 12.10 -13.25 14.24
N VAL A 59 11.07 -12.72 14.89
CA VAL A 59 10.70 -13.05 16.27
C VAL A 59 9.21 -13.35 16.28
N SER A 60 8.80 -14.50 16.81
CA SER A 60 7.41 -14.94 16.82
C SER A 60 7.02 -15.62 18.12
N ILE A 61 5.77 -15.45 18.52
CA ILE A 61 5.14 -16.20 19.62
C ILE A 61 4.60 -17.50 19.04
N ASP A 62 5.02 -18.65 19.58
CA ASP A 62 4.74 -19.95 18.98
C ASP A 62 3.24 -20.31 19.02
N ASN A 63 2.58 -20.02 20.15
CA ASN A 63 1.14 -20.22 20.37
C ASN A 63 0.51 -18.93 20.92
N PRO A 64 0.18 -17.95 20.06
CA PRO A 64 -0.29 -16.64 20.51
C PRO A 64 -1.59 -16.68 21.32
N GLU A 65 -2.42 -17.71 21.15
CA GLU A 65 -3.65 -17.94 21.92
C GLU A 65 -3.41 -18.34 23.39
N GLU A 66 -2.18 -18.73 23.73
CA GLU A 66 -1.79 -19.03 25.13
C GLU A 66 -1.45 -17.75 25.90
N LEU A 67 -1.32 -16.61 25.22
CA LEU A 67 -1.19 -15.33 25.89
C LEU A 67 -2.45 -15.05 26.72
N PRO A 68 -2.29 -14.53 27.95
CA PRO A 68 -3.42 -13.97 28.68
C PRO A 68 -4.00 -12.81 27.88
N ALA A 69 -5.30 -12.53 28.05
CA ALA A 69 -5.94 -11.40 27.39
C ALA A 69 -5.17 -10.09 27.64
N ASN A 70 -4.77 -9.41 26.55
CA ASN A 70 -3.91 -8.22 26.55
C ASN A 70 -2.46 -8.46 26.99
N GLY A 71 -1.99 -9.71 26.92
CA GLY A 71 -0.58 -10.09 26.98
C GLY A 71 0.18 -9.42 25.83
N ARG A 72 1.30 -8.77 26.16
CA ARG A 72 2.08 -7.94 25.24
C ARG A 72 3.56 -8.12 25.49
N ILE A 73 4.29 -8.45 24.44
CA ILE A 73 5.74 -8.66 24.46
C ILE A 73 6.36 -7.62 23.54
N LYS A 74 7.31 -6.85 24.01
CA LYS A 74 8.06 -5.90 23.19
C LYS A 74 9.30 -6.58 22.64
N VAL A 75 9.50 -6.44 21.34
CA VAL A 75 10.74 -6.77 20.65
C VAL A 75 11.42 -5.45 20.28
N ARG A 76 12.69 -5.29 20.65
CA ARG A 76 13.47 -4.10 20.37
C ARG A 76 14.83 -4.48 19.82
N TRP A 77 15.20 -3.88 18.70
CA TRP A 77 16.52 -3.93 18.13
C TRP A 77 17.22 -2.59 18.34
N GLU A 78 18.44 -2.64 18.87
CA GLU A 78 19.25 -1.46 19.19
C GLU A 78 20.61 -1.58 18.49
N GLY A 79 21.03 -0.53 17.79
CA GLY A 79 22.31 -0.46 17.10
C GLY A 79 23.24 0.63 17.62
N PRO A 80 24.38 0.86 16.94
CA PRO A 80 25.27 1.96 17.25
C PRO A 80 24.68 3.31 16.83
N ASP A 81 25.09 4.39 17.52
CA ASP A 81 24.73 5.76 17.15
C ASP A 81 25.20 6.13 15.74
N LEU A 82 24.30 6.67 14.92
CA LEU A 82 24.58 7.07 13.54
C LEU A 82 25.13 8.50 13.46
N ALA A 83 26.26 8.77 14.12
CA ALA A 83 26.77 10.14 14.30
C ALA A 83 26.85 10.98 13.01
N GLU A 84 27.13 10.37 11.85
CA GLU A 84 27.20 11.06 10.55
C GLU A 84 25.83 11.46 9.99
N TRP A 85 24.80 10.64 10.26
CA TRP A 85 23.45 10.82 9.73
C TRP A 85 22.43 11.21 10.81
N ALA A 86 22.91 11.45 12.03
CA ALA A 86 22.11 11.77 13.20
C ALA A 86 21.20 12.96 12.90
N PHE A 87 19.91 12.68 12.97
CA PHE A 87 18.86 13.66 12.82
C PHE A 87 17.74 13.29 13.78
N GLU A 88 17.15 14.28 14.43
CA GLU A 88 15.93 14.17 15.22
C GLU A 88 15.14 15.46 14.99
N GLY A 89 13.90 15.33 14.51
CA GLY A 89 13.08 16.49 14.20
C GLY A 89 11.92 16.21 13.26
N ASP A 90 11.18 17.27 12.95
CA ASP A 90 10.00 17.19 12.09
C ASP A 90 10.41 17.13 10.60
N ARG A 91 9.85 16.14 9.89
CA ARG A 91 10.01 15.86 8.46
C ARG A 91 8.66 15.84 7.76
N GLY A 92 8.16 17.05 7.51
CA GLY A 92 6.83 17.23 6.92
C GLY A 92 5.75 16.93 7.95
N ASP A 93 5.04 15.83 7.77
CA ASP A 93 3.97 15.34 8.65
C ASP A 93 4.44 14.34 9.72
N LEU A 94 5.72 13.94 9.73
CA LEU A 94 6.28 12.97 10.68
C LEU A 94 7.37 13.60 11.56
N HIS A 95 7.44 13.19 12.82
CA HIS A 95 8.66 13.35 13.60
C HIS A 95 9.55 12.13 13.36
N ALA A 96 10.74 12.33 12.81
CA ALA A 96 11.62 11.24 12.39
C ALA A 96 12.98 11.35 13.07
N SER A 97 13.58 10.19 13.33
CA SER A 97 14.97 10.09 13.79
C SER A 97 15.77 9.18 12.87
N SER A 98 17.00 9.58 12.52
CA SER A 98 17.94 8.66 11.86
C SER A 98 18.52 7.75 12.93
N THR A 99 18.02 6.52 13.01
CA THR A 99 18.46 5.54 14.00
C THR A 99 18.70 4.17 13.35
N ALA A 100 19.52 3.37 14.02
CA ALA A 100 19.69 1.95 13.72
C ALA A 100 18.61 1.09 14.38
N ASP A 101 17.80 1.69 15.24
CA ASP A 101 16.89 1.03 16.16
C ASP A 101 15.49 0.84 15.56
N TRP A 102 14.82 -0.22 15.98
CA TRP A 102 13.39 -0.40 15.75
C TRP A 102 12.77 -1.18 16.91
N GLN A 103 11.45 -1.09 17.06
CA GLN A 103 10.73 -1.86 18.06
C GLN A 103 9.31 -2.18 17.59
N LYS A 104 8.79 -3.33 18.02
CA LYS A 104 7.38 -3.72 17.86
C LYS A 104 6.85 -4.32 19.14
N THR A 105 5.55 -4.15 19.38
CA THR A 105 4.85 -4.89 20.43
C THR A 105 4.08 -6.04 19.80
N LEU A 106 4.40 -7.27 20.20
CA LEU A 106 3.72 -8.49 19.79
C LEU A 106 2.56 -8.80 20.74
N HIS A 107 1.47 -9.33 20.18
CA HIS A 107 0.31 -9.80 20.91
C HIS A 107 -0.50 -10.81 20.08
N GLU A 108 -1.60 -11.35 20.61
CA GLU A 108 -2.36 -12.43 19.97
C GLU A 108 -2.76 -12.16 18.51
N LEU A 109 -3.05 -10.89 18.16
CA LEU A 109 -3.52 -10.49 16.82
C LEU A 109 -2.41 -9.98 15.89
N ASP A 110 -1.18 -9.91 16.40
CA ASP A 110 0.04 -9.48 15.69
C ASP A 110 1.24 -10.16 16.38
N PRO A 111 1.39 -11.48 16.17
CA PRO A 111 2.18 -12.34 17.05
C PRO A 111 3.66 -12.44 16.68
N ASP A 112 4.06 -11.81 15.59
CA ASP A 112 5.41 -11.86 15.04
C ASP A 112 5.91 -10.50 14.53
N VAL A 113 7.21 -10.44 14.32
CA VAL A 113 7.86 -9.39 13.53
C VAL A 113 8.81 -10.07 12.57
N TYR A 114 8.71 -9.71 11.30
CA TYR A 114 9.62 -10.10 10.23
C TYR A 114 10.09 -8.86 9.48
N LEU A 115 11.40 -8.62 9.45
CA LEU A 115 11.99 -7.60 8.60
C LEU A 115 13.36 -7.98 8.08
N VAL A 116 13.71 -7.39 6.95
CA VAL A 116 15.07 -7.42 6.44
C VAL A 116 15.80 -6.22 7.03
N TYR A 117 16.97 -6.45 7.59
CA TYR A 117 17.80 -5.43 8.21
C TYR A 117 19.13 -5.31 7.50
N ARG A 118 19.57 -4.10 7.17
CA ARG A 118 20.91 -3.77 6.68
C ARG A 118 21.61 -2.88 7.70
N ALA A 119 22.67 -3.37 8.31
CA ALA A 119 23.44 -2.63 9.30
C ALA A 119 23.94 -1.28 8.73
N PRO A 120 23.47 -0.14 9.25
CA PRO A 120 23.90 1.18 8.75
C PRO A 120 25.32 1.56 9.17
N ALA A 121 25.90 0.89 10.17
CA ALA A 121 27.25 1.17 10.64
C ALA A 121 27.89 -0.09 11.24
N THR A 122 29.21 -0.15 11.28
CA THR A 122 29.91 -1.25 11.96
C THR A 122 29.79 -1.08 13.47
N GLY A 123 29.31 -2.09 14.20
CA GLY A 123 29.14 -1.95 15.65
C GLY A 123 28.44 -3.11 16.34
N SER A 124 28.12 -2.88 17.61
CA SER A 124 27.35 -3.81 18.43
C SER A 124 25.86 -3.56 18.23
N TYR A 125 25.12 -4.62 17.98
CA TYR A 125 23.68 -4.64 17.85
C TYR A 125 23.08 -5.55 18.92
N ARG A 126 21.90 -5.21 19.44
CA ARG A 126 21.23 -5.94 20.52
C ARG A 126 19.76 -6.13 20.22
N LEU A 127 19.29 -7.37 20.28
CA LEU A 127 17.87 -7.72 20.30
C LEU A 127 17.46 -7.91 21.77
N THR A 128 16.34 -7.31 22.15
CA THR A 128 15.72 -7.46 23.46
C THR A 128 14.28 -7.91 23.24
N VAL A 129 13.86 -8.94 23.96
CA VAL A 129 12.46 -9.40 24.04
C VAL A 129 12.04 -9.24 25.51
N GLU A 130 11.02 -8.45 25.79
CA GLU A 130 10.62 -8.14 27.17
C GLU A 130 9.11 -8.05 27.35
N THR A 131 8.61 -8.39 28.54
CA THR A 131 7.19 -8.16 28.87
C THR A 131 6.93 -6.67 28.99
N VAL A 132 5.89 -6.18 28.31
CA VAL A 132 5.44 -4.79 28.51
C VAL A 132 4.74 -4.71 29.86
N THR A 133 5.32 -4.10 30.89
CA THR A 133 4.67 -4.03 32.23
C THR A 133 3.70 -2.86 32.36
N GLU A 134 4.00 -1.73 31.72
CA GLU A 134 3.23 -0.48 31.79
C GLU A 134 3.14 0.18 30.40
N GLY A 135 2.05 0.91 30.16
CA GLY A 135 1.78 1.61 28.90
C GLY A 135 0.56 1.03 28.20
N GLY A 136 -0.43 1.86 27.89
CA GLY A 136 -1.55 1.48 27.02
C GLY A 136 -1.10 1.42 25.55
N VAL A 137 -1.86 0.71 24.72
CA VAL A 137 -1.71 0.90 23.26
C VAL A 137 -2.24 2.30 22.95
N GLU A 138 -1.43 3.15 22.32
CA GLU A 138 -1.87 4.48 21.94
C GLU A 138 -2.91 4.34 20.82
N VAL A 139 -4.19 4.43 21.16
CA VAL A 139 -5.27 4.50 20.18
C VAL A 139 -5.34 5.96 19.75
N SER A 140 -4.83 6.25 18.55
CA SER A 140 -4.99 7.58 17.97
C SER A 140 -6.47 7.82 17.64
N GLU A 141 -6.95 9.05 17.84
CA GLU A 141 -8.30 9.43 17.40
C GLU A 141 -8.42 9.15 15.90
N ILE A 142 -9.34 8.26 15.55
CA ILE A 142 -9.67 7.97 14.16
C ILE A 142 -10.58 9.11 13.68
N PRO A 143 -10.13 10.08 12.84
CA PRO A 143 -10.83 11.37 12.63
C PRO A 143 -12.26 11.29 12.05
N ARG A 144 -12.72 10.09 11.70
CA ARG A 144 -14.01 9.78 11.06
C ARG A 144 -14.67 8.50 11.61
N ASP A 145 -14.17 7.92 12.71
CA ASP A 145 -14.90 6.86 13.44
C ASP A 145 -15.90 7.52 14.38
N THR A 146 -17.12 7.75 13.88
CA THR A 146 -18.24 8.23 14.72
C THR A 146 -18.96 7.08 15.43
N GLY A 147 -18.44 5.85 15.35
CA GLY A 147 -19.02 4.68 15.98
C GLY A 147 -18.83 4.71 17.49
N LEU A 148 -19.87 4.31 18.23
CA LEU A 148 -19.79 4.19 19.70
C LEU A 148 -19.04 2.93 20.17
N ALA A 149 -18.54 2.10 19.24
CA ALA A 149 -17.94 0.82 19.55
C ALA A 149 -16.61 0.94 20.34
N GLN A 150 -15.85 2.02 20.16
CA GLN A 150 -14.68 2.32 20.98
C GLN A 150 -15.02 2.52 22.47
N LEU A 151 -16.28 2.84 22.79
CA LEU A 151 -16.76 3.02 24.17
C LEU A 151 -17.15 1.69 24.83
N ALA A 152 -17.23 0.59 24.07
CA ALA A 152 -17.75 -0.68 24.58
C ALA A 152 -16.74 -1.44 25.45
N THR A 153 -15.44 -1.29 25.23
CA THR A 153 -14.38 -1.87 26.08
C THR A 153 -13.08 -1.08 25.91
N PRO A 154 -12.63 -0.30 26.93
CA PRO A 154 -11.34 0.37 26.87
C PRO A 154 -10.19 -0.67 26.91
N MET A 155 -9.13 -0.44 26.14
CA MET A 155 -7.90 -1.22 26.23
C MET A 155 -7.30 -1.08 27.65
N PRO A 156 -6.88 -2.17 28.30
CA PRO A 156 -6.29 -2.08 29.63
C PRO A 156 -4.93 -1.36 29.60
N ALA A 157 -4.66 -0.58 30.65
CA ALA A 157 -3.44 0.20 30.78
C ALA A 157 -2.19 -0.63 31.15
N SER A 158 -2.40 -1.84 31.66
CA SER A 158 -1.35 -2.74 32.14
C SER A 158 -1.50 -4.11 31.51
N THR A 159 -0.37 -4.72 31.16
CA THR A 159 -0.33 -6.11 30.70
C THR A 159 -0.43 -7.03 31.91
N PRO A 160 -1.21 -8.12 31.85
CA PRO A 160 -1.18 -9.16 32.89
C PRO A 160 0.20 -9.84 32.95
N SER A 161 0.46 -10.60 34.01
CA SER A 161 1.62 -11.49 34.05
C SER A 161 1.53 -12.50 32.90
N ILE A 162 2.54 -12.52 32.04
CA ILE A 162 2.61 -13.47 30.92
C ILE A 162 3.16 -14.80 31.49
N PRO A 163 2.47 -15.93 31.28
CA PRO A 163 2.99 -17.24 31.66
C PRO A 163 4.20 -17.61 30.79
N ASP A 164 4.79 -18.77 31.07
CA ASP A 164 5.79 -19.36 30.17
C ASP A 164 5.19 -19.58 28.78
N VAL A 165 5.62 -18.77 27.82
CA VAL A 165 5.20 -18.82 26.41
C VAL A 165 6.39 -19.11 25.52
N GLY A 166 6.18 -19.94 24.50
CA GLY A 166 7.19 -20.24 23.49
C GLY A 166 7.44 -19.02 22.60
N ILE A 167 8.70 -18.62 22.46
CA ILE A 167 9.12 -17.58 21.51
C ILE A 167 10.23 -18.14 20.63
N THR A 168 10.06 -18.04 19.32
CA THR A 168 11.11 -18.36 18.35
C THR A 168 11.80 -17.08 17.88
N VAL A 169 13.12 -17.03 18.01
CA VAL A 169 13.99 -15.97 17.49
C VAL A 169 14.89 -16.55 16.41
N SER A 170 14.90 -15.96 15.22
CA SER A 170 15.81 -16.36 14.14
C SER A 170 16.42 -15.17 13.42
N LEU A 171 17.73 -15.20 13.20
CA LEU A 171 18.46 -14.24 12.39
C LEU A 171 19.20 -15.01 11.28
N ARG A 172 19.02 -14.62 10.02
CA ARG A 172 19.63 -15.31 8.87
C ARG A 172 20.35 -14.32 7.96
N PRO A 173 21.59 -14.58 7.53
CA PRO A 173 22.30 -13.67 6.63
C PRO A 173 21.60 -13.61 5.27
N ILE A 174 21.60 -12.42 4.64
CA ILE A 174 21.14 -12.21 3.27
C ILE A 174 22.34 -11.89 2.39
N ASP A 175 22.54 -12.69 1.34
CA ASP A 175 23.67 -12.54 0.42
C ASP A 175 23.50 -11.35 -0.53
N ALA A 176 22.27 -10.99 -0.89
CA ALA A 176 21.99 -9.88 -1.79
C ALA A 176 20.60 -9.26 -1.51
N LEU A 177 20.56 -7.93 -1.41
CA LEU A 177 19.32 -7.15 -1.33
C LEU A 177 18.74 -6.81 -2.71
N HIS A 178 19.41 -7.23 -3.77
CA HIS A 178 18.96 -6.99 -5.14
C HIS A 178 19.45 -8.09 -6.06
N GLN A 179 18.55 -8.56 -6.92
CA GLN A 179 18.86 -9.47 -8.01
C GLN A 179 17.97 -9.17 -9.21
N ASP A 180 18.58 -8.95 -10.37
CA ASP A 180 17.91 -8.66 -11.64
C ASP A 180 16.96 -7.44 -11.57
N ASP A 181 15.64 -7.66 -11.55
CA ASP A 181 14.61 -6.63 -11.44
C ASP A 181 13.95 -6.60 -10.05
N VAL A 182 14.47 -7.36 -9.09
CA VAL A 182 13.91 -7.52 -7.75
C VAL A 182 14.82 -6.85 -6.71
N VAL A 183 14.24 -5.96 -5.92
CA VAL A 183 14.87 -5.30 -4.77
C VAL A 183 14.18 -5.79 -3.50
N LEU A 184 14.95 -6.12 -2.47
CA LEU A 184 14.46 -6.30 -1.12
C LEU A 184 14.61 -4.97 -0.39
N GLU A 185 13.52 -4.49 0.18
CA GLU A 185 13.54 -3.44 1.19
C GLU A 185 14.36 -3.92 2.40
N ALA A 186 15.02 -3.00 3.09
CA ALA A 186 15.84 -3.29 4.26
C ALA A 186 15.91 -2.08 5.19
N GLU A 187 15.57 -2.30 6.47
CA GLU A 187 15.65 -1.32 7.55
C GLU A 187 17.10 -1.15 8.06
N PRO A 188 17.47 0.02 8.62
CA PRO A 188 16.69 1.24 8.69
C PRO A 188 16.67 1.98 7.34
N ASN A 189 15.52 2.51 6.95
CA ASN A 189 15.38 3.32 5.73
C ASN A 189 14.49 4.57 5.93
N SER A 190 14.15 4.93 7.18
CA SER A 190 13.07 5.88 7.48
C SER A 190 13.38 7.35 7.18
N THR A 191 14.50 7.62 6.50
CA THR A 191 15.05 8.95 6.21
C THR A 191 15.68 9.02 4.80
N PRO A 192 15.73 10.19 4.12
CA PRO A 192 16.41 10.32 2.82
C PRO A 192 17.90 9.95 2.87
N GLU A 193 18.55 10.12 4.03
CA GLU A 193 19.94 9.75 4.25
C GLU A 193 20.15 8.23 4.20
N LEU A 194 19.17 7.47 4.70
CA LEU A 194 19.20 6.00 4.75
C LEU A 194 18.43 5.37 3.57
N ALA A 195 18.00 6.18 2.61
CA ALA A 195 17.15 5.74 1.51
C ALA A 195 17.78 4.61 0.69
N ILE A 196 16.98 3.59 0.37
CA ILE A 196 17.40 2.44 -0.42
C ILE A 196 17.58 2.87 -1.87
N HIS A 197 18.78 2.68 -2.41
CA HIS A 197 19.05 2.96 -3.81
C HIS A 197 18.36 1.94 -4.74
N LEU A 198 17.52 2.44 -5.66
CA LEU A 198 16.88 1.64 -6.69
C LEU A 198 17.82 1.52 -7.90
N PRO A 199 18.36 0.33 -8.19
CA PRO A 199 19.47 0.15 -9.12
C PRO A 199 19.04 0.11 -10.59
N PHE A 200 18.45 1.21 -11.07
CA PHE A 200 18.18 1.35 -12.50
C PHE A 200 19.49 1.35 -13.31
N GLU A 201 19.52 0.61 -14.41
CA GLU A 201 20.64 0.60 -15.34
C GLU A 201 20.85 1.98 -15.96
N ALA A 202 22.11 2.32 -16.24
CA ALA A 202 22.51 3.48 -17.03
C ALA A 202 22.11 3.32 -18.51
N SER A 203 20.81 3.37 -18.80
CA SER A 203 20.26 3.10 -20.12
C SER A 203 19.04 3.99 -20.42
N ASN A 204 18.71 4.08 -21.71
CA ASN A 204 17.45 4.68 -22.18
C ASN A 204 16.35 3.63 -22.41
N LYS A 205 16.57 2.36 -22.07
CA LYS A 205 15.53 1.34 -22.21
C LYS A 205 14.44 1.58 -21.16
N ASP A 206 13.27 1.00 -21.41
CA ASP A 206 12.27 0.89 -20.38
C ASP A 206 12.75 -0.09 -19.32
N GLN A 207 12.55 0.28 -18.07
CA GLN A 207 13.02 -0.49 -16.92
C GLN A 207 11.89 -0.59 -15.89
N VAL A 208 11.79 -1.76 -15.27
CA VAL A 208 10.85 -2.04 -14.20
C VAL A 208 11.65 -2.68 -13.08
N LEU A 209 11.48 -2.18 -11.86
CA LEU A 209 11.96 -2.85 -10.66
C LEU A 209 10.77 -3.15 -9.75
N ARG A 210 10.83 -4.28 -9.05
CA ARG A 210 9.86 -4.69 -8.03
C ARG A 210 10.57 -4.69 -6.69
N VAL A 211 10.12 -3.84 -5.79
CA VAL A 211 10.57 -3.84 -4.41
C VAL A 211 9.60 -4.69 -3.60
N PHE A 212 10.12 -5.67 -2.87
CA PHE A 212 9.37 -6.38 -1.83
C PHE A 212 9.84 -5.88 -0.48
N GLY A 213 8.91 -5.36 0.32
CA GLY A 213 9.21 -4.84 1.64
C GLY A 213 8.11 -5.10 2.63
N ALA A 214 8.36 -4.69 3.86
CA ALA A 214 7.45 -4.80 4.98
C ALA A 214 7.54 -3.51 5.81
N ALA A 215 6.44 -3.14 6.44
CA ALA A 215 6.40 -2.18 7.53
C ALA A 215 5.94 -2.92 8.79
N ASP A 216 6.50 -4.12 8.99
CA ASP A 216 6.07 -5.07 10.02
C ASP A 216 6.67 -4.73 11.39
N GLU A 217 7.51 -3.72 11.49
CA GLU A 217 7.90 -3.04 12.72
C GLU A 217 6.76 -2.15 13.29
N LEU A 218 5.71 -1.90 12.49
CA LEU A 218 4.50 -1.23 12.92
C LEU A 218 3.46 -2.23 13.43
N GLU A 219 2.63 -1.78 14.38
CA GLU A 219 1.45 -2.51 14.80
C GLU A 219 0.42 -2.56 13.67
N TYR A 220 0.18 -3.77 13.13
CA TYR A 220 -0.69 -3.95 11.97
C TYR A 220 -2.17 -3.93 12.33
N TYR A 221 -2.56 -4.48 13.48
CA TYR A 221 -3.96 -4.60 13.87
C TYR A 221 -4.54 -3.23 14.27
N ASN A 222 -3.82 -2.48 15.10
CA ASN A 222 -4.16 -1.11 15.53
C ASN A 222 -3.32 -0.05 14.78
N ASN A 223 -3.47 -0.01 13.46
CA ASN A 223 -2.78 0.93 12.56
C ASN A 223 -3.34 2.38 12.60
N THR A 224 -3.93 2.80 13.73
CA THR A 224 -4.59 4.11 13.88
C THR A 224 -3.61 5.28 13.83
N ALA A 225 -2.31 5.01 13.95
CA ALA A 225 -1.22 5.97 13.78
C ALA A 225 -0.85 6.22 12.29
N SER A 226 -1.68 5.83 11.32
CA SER A 226 -1.48 6.18 9.90
C SER A 226 -1.20 7.70 9.75
N GLY A 227 -0.17 8.06 8.98
CA GLY A 227 0.36 9.41 8.84
C GLY A 227 1.30 9.86 9.96
N LYS A 228 1.64 8.97 10.91
CA LYS A 228 2.61 9.15 12.00
C LYS A 228 3.65 8.02 12.08
N SER A 229 3.56 7.00 11.24
CA SER A 229 4.51 5.89 11.16
C SER A 229 5.79 6.29 10.43
N PRO A 230 6.96 5.73 10.76
CA PRO A 230 8.14 5.82 9.90
C PRO A 230 7.80 5.37 8.48
N ASP A 231 8.21 6.17 7.50
CA ASP A 231 8.00 5.88 6.08
C ASP A 231 9.28 5.35 5.46
N ASP A 232 9.15 4.42 4.52
CA ASP A 232 10.27 3.91 3.74
C ASP A 232 10.76 4.92 2.71
N TRP A 233 12.07 5.17 2.68
CA TRP A 233 12.69 6.02 1.66
C TRP A 233 13.44 5.21 0.62
N TYR A 234 13.21 5.58 -0.64
CA TYR A 234 13.94 5.06 -1.79
C TYR A 234 14.57 6.20 -2.57
N ARG A 235 15.76 5.95 -3.10
CA ARG A 235 16.52 6.89 -3.91
C ARG A 235 16.59 6.40 -5.35
N ILE A 236 16.23 7.27 -6.28
CA ILE A 236 16.19 7.01 -7.72
C ILE A 236 17.23 7.89 -8.38
N GLU A 237 18.14 7.29 -9.14
CA GLU A 237 19.03 8.00 -10.05
C GLU A 237 18.68 7.65 -11.49
N HIS A 238 18.38 8.66 -12.31
CA HIS A 238 18.20 8.44 -13.74
C HIS A 238 19.48 8.74 -14.51
N GLN A 239 20.25 7.69 -14.80
CA GLN A 239 21.51 7.79 -15.53
C GLN A 239 21.35 7.67 -17.06
N GLY A 240 20.11 7.64 -17.57
CA GLY A 240 19.83 7.71 -19.00
C GLY A 240 20.11 9.10 -19.59
N THR A 241 20.00 9.21 -20.91
CA THR A 241 20.27 10.46 -21.65
C THR A 241 18.99 11.13 -22.18
N LYS A 242 17.81 10.55 -21.92
CA LYS A 242 16.51 11.08 -22.35
C LYS A 242 15.55 11.18 -21.17
N PRO A 243 14.63 12.15 -21.15
CA PRO A 243 13.57 12.19 -20.14
C PRO A 243 12.73 10.92 -20.17
N LYS A 244 12.26 10.49 -18.99
CA LYS A 244 11.42 9.31 -18.79
C LYS A 244 10.16 9.67 -18.01
N ILE A 245 9.12 8.86 -18.15
CA ILE A 245 8.00 8.83 -17.20
C ILE A 245 8.35 7.81 -16.13
N PHE A 246 8.38 8.29 -14.89
CA PHE A 246 8.43 7.48 -13.70
C PHE A 246 7.02 7.13 -13.25
N THR A 247 6.79 5.87 -12.90
CA THR A 247 5.59 5.47 -12.17
C THR A 247 5.97 4.64 -10.96
N ALA A 248 5.30 4.87 -9.83
CA ALA A 248 5.39 4.02 -8.63
C ALA A 248 3.99 3.50 -8.31
N ASN A 249 3.82 2.18 -8.26
CA ASN A 249 2.57 1.50 -7.94
C ASN A 249 2.76 0.59 -6.72
N LEU A 250 2.20 1.01 -5.59
CA LEU A 250 2.21 0.26 -4.34
C LEU A 250 1.04 -0.72 -4.32
N GLN A 251 1.37 -2.00 -4.39
CA GLN A 251 0.48 -3.13 -4.27
C GLN A 251 0.50 -3.63 -2.83
N LEU A 252 -0.68 -3.65 -2.24
CA LEU A 252 -0.92 -3.95 -0.83
C LEU A 252 -1.67 -5.25 -0.73
N ILE A 253 -1.29 -6.07 0.24
CA ILE A 253 -1.96 -7.32 0.57
C ILE A 253 -3.38 -7.02 1.06
N GLU A 254 -3.50 -6.08 2.00
CA GLU A 254 -4.76 -5.65 2.57
C GLU A 254 -5.06 -4.19 2.19
N PRO A 255 -5.77 -3.97 1.08
CA PRO A 255 -6.10 -2.63 0.57
C PRO A 255 -7.05 -1.83 1.46
N VAL A 256 -7.50 -2.42 2.57
CA VAL A 256 -8.20 -1.63 3.57
C VAL A 256 -7.20 -0.65 4.19
N VAL A 257 -5.98 -1.02 4.56
CA VAL A 257 -5.08 -0.11 5.29
C VAL A 257 -4.64 1.12 4.47
N SER A 258 -4.59 2.28 5.15
CA SER A 258 -4.12 3.54 4.56
C SER A 258 -2.66 3.44 4.15
N ALA A 259 -2.36 3.82 2.90
CA ALA A 259 -1.01 3.89 2.37
C ALA A 259 -0.82 5.13 1.50
N ARG A 260 0.42 5.58 1.36
CA ARG A 260 0.76 6.81 0.64
C ARG A 260 2.12 6.74 -0.03
N ILE A 261 2.17 7.22 -1.27
CA ILE A 261 3.39 7.50 -2.01
C ILE A 261 3.56 9.02 -2.15
N ARG A 262 4.78 9.49 -1.91
CA ARG A 262 5.21 10.86 -2.19
C ARG A 262 6.52 10.83 -2.97
N VAL A 263 6.72 11.82 -3.83
CA VAL A 263 7.95 11.96 -4.62
C VAL A 263 8.60 13.30 -4.28
N TYR A 264 9.91 13.29 -4.09
CA TYR A 264 10.73 14.43 -3.73
C TYR A 264 11.92 14.54 -4.68
N GLN A 265 12.53 15.72 -4.70
CA GLN A 265 13.82 15.97 -5.33
C GLN A 265 14.76 16.65 -4.32
N PRO A 266 16.09 16.49 -4.46
CA PRO A 266 17.05 17.08 -3.53
C PRO A 266 17.11 18.60 -3.64
N GLY A 267 17.47 19.25 -2.53
CA GLY A 267 17.78 20.67 -2.45
C GLY A 267 16.71 21.50 -1.76
N THR A 268 16.66 22.78 -2.12
CA THR A 268 15.72 23.77 -1.57
C THR A 268 14.78 24.24 -2.67
N PRO A 269 13.45 24.31 -2.43
CA PRO A 269 12.51 24.79 -3.44
C PRO A 269 12.81 26.23 -3.84
N GLY A 270 12.64 26.54 -5.13
CA GLY A 270 12.65 27.92 -5.60
C GLY A 270 11.38 28.66 -5.20
N PRO A 271 11.33 30.00 -5.34
CA PRO A 271 10.12 30.78 -5.03
C PRO A 271 8.85 30.27 -5.72
N LYS A 272 8.97 29.83 -6.98
CA LYS A 272 7.86 29.28 -7.77
C LYS A 272 7.31 27.95 -7.27
N ASP A 273 8.12 27.19 -6.55
CA ASP A 273 7.72 25.90 -5.97
C ASP A 273 6.97 26.10 -4.64
N LEU A 274 7.21 27.23 -3.97
CA LEU A 274 6.56 27.62 -2.72
C LEU A 274 5.26 28.42 -2.94
N GLU A 275 5.05 28.97 -4.14
CA GLU A 275 3.84 29.71 -4.47
C GLU A 275 2.61 28.80 -4.43
N PRO A 276 1.60 29.09 -3.58
CA PRO A 276 0.31 28.41 -3.64
C PRO A 276 -0.32 28.74 -5.00
N ARG A 277 -0.51 27.74 -5.86
CA ARG A 277 -1.28 27.94 -7.10
C ARG A 277 -2.75 27.90 -6.74
N GLU A 278 -3.53 28.91 -7.14
CA GLU A 278 -4.95 29.00 -6.76
C GLU A 278 -5.72 27.76 -7.19
N MET A 279 -6.40 27.08 -6.26
CA MET A 279 -7.42 26.10 -6.60
C MET A 279 -8.50 26.81 -7.43
N PRO A 280 -8.70 26.44 -8.71
CA PRO A 280 -9.71 27.06 -9.54
C PRO A 280 -11.08 26.94 -8.86
N ASP A 281 -11.87 28.03 -8.86
CA ASP A 281 -13.21 28.03 -8.28
C ASP A 281 -14.01 26.85 -8.85
N ARG A 282 -14.55 26.03 -7.95
CA ARG A 282 -15.35 24.84 -8.26
C ARG A 282 -16.55 25.12 -9.14
N LYS A 283 -17.00 26.38 -9.21
CA LYS A 283 -18.06 26.86 -10.11
C LYS A 283 -17.63 27.01 -11.56
N ASN A 284 -16.33 27.08 -11.84
CA ASN A 284 -15.78 27.20 -13.19
C ASN A 284 -15.58 25.84 -13.89
N PHE A 285 -15.96 24.74 -13.22
CA PHE A 285 -15.82 23.39 -13.74
C PHE A 285 -16.94 23.06 -14.73
N GLY A 286 -16.55 22.66 -15.94
CA GLY A 286 -17.44 22.14 -16.97
C GLY A 286 -16.63 21.50 -18.10
N ASN A 287 -17.28 20.71 -18.96
CA ASN A 287 -16.61 19.97 -20.05
C ASN A 287 -15.77 20.86 -21.00
N ALA A 288 -16.01 22.18 -21.02
CA ALA A 288 -15.32 23.14 -21.87
C ALA A 288 -14.13 23.85 -21.19
N ASN A 289 -13.99 23.75 -19.87
CA ASN A 289 -12.92 24.39 -19.10
C ASN A 289 -12.12 23.30 -18.38
N PRO A 290 -10.97 22.85 -18.93
CA PRO A 290 -10.12 21.89 -18.24
C PRO A 290 -9.71 22.48 -16.89
N ILE A 291 -9.71 21.64 -15.85
CA ILE A 291 -9.35 22.02 -14.49
C ILE A 291 -7.91 22.54 -14.51
N PRO A 292 -7.65 23.80 -14.11
CA PRO A 292 -6.28 24.27 -13.90
C PRO A 292 -5.52 23.32 -12.98
N TYR A 293 -4.35 22.93 -13.44
CA TYR A 293 -3.45 22.05 -12.72
C TYR A 293 -2.91 22.81 -11.50
N VAL A 294 -3.27 22.38 -10.29
CA VAL A 294 -2.85 23.04 -9.05
C VAL A 294 -1.98 22.10 -8.26
N HIS A 295 -0.70 22.47 -8.19
CA HIS A 295 0.23 21.87 -7.26
C HIS A 295 -0.01 22.52 -5.89
N PRO A 296 -0.06 21.75 -4.80
CA PRO A 296 0.11 22.33 -3.48
C PRO A 296 1.52 22.98 -3.40
N PRO A 297 1.74 23.93 -2.48
CA PRO A 297 3.06 24.42 -2.15
C PRO A 297 4.02 23.26 -1.89
N ALA A 298 5.29 23.42 -2.26
CA ALA A 298 6.29 22.40 -2.01
C ALA A 298 6.44 22.14 -0.51
N GLU A 299 6.28 20.88 -0.12
CA GLU A 299 6.63 20.39 1.21
C GLU A 299 8.15 20.28 1.28
N VAL A 300 8.77 20.85 2.31
CA VAL A 300 10.22 20.81 2.53
C VAL A 300 10.51 19.86 3.68
N ILE A 301 11.43 18.93 3.45
CA ILE A 301 11.93 18.01 4.45
C ILE A 301 13.39 18.37 4.74
N PRO A 302 13.68 18.95 5.91
CA PRO A 302 15.03 19.31 6.29
C PRO A 302 15.82 18.07 6.74
N GLY A 303 17.15 18.20 6.75
CA GLY A 303 18.06 17.15 7.18
C GLY A 303 19.43 17.28 6.51
N PRO A 304 20.38 16.40 6.86
CA PRO A 304 21.63 16.25 6.11
C PRO A 304 21.41 16.12 4.60
N VAL A 305 20.35 15.42 4.18
CA VAL A 305 19.86 15.34 2.79
C VAL A 305 18.53 16.07 2.72
N ALA A 306 18.59 17.38 2.52
CA ALA A 306 17.39 18.20 2.31
C ALA A 306 16.69 17.84 1.00
N VAL A 307 15.37 17.61 1.07
CA VAL A 307 14.53 17.29 -0.09
C VAL A 307 13.23 18.11 -0.06
N PHE A 308 12.59 18.26 -1.21
CA PHE A 308 11.28 18.91 -1.30
C PHE A 308 10.38 18.25 -2.35
N SER A 309 9.07 18.35 -2.14
CA SER A 309 8.09 17.60 -2.93
C SER A 309 8.18 17.95 -4.42
N TYR A 310 8.23 16.91 -5.25
CA TYR A 310 8.34 17.01 -6.69
C TYR A 310 7.02 16.66 -7.37
N TYR A 311 6.63 17.43 -8.38
CA TYR A 311 5.30 17.29 -9.00
C TYR A 311 5.29 17.44 -10.53
N GLU A 312 6.43 17.57 -11.20
CA GLU A 312 6.44 17.60 -12.67
C GLU A 312 6.03 16.22 -13.22
N GLY A 313 5.14 16.19 -14.21
CA GLY A 313 4.58 14.94 -14.76
C GLY A 313 3.63 14.17 -13.84
N ARG A 314 3.16 14.80 -12.76
CA ARG A 314 2.08 14.25 -11.92
C ARG A 314 0.76 14.20 -12.68
N ASP A 315 -0.03 13.18 -12.36
CA ASP A 315 -1.33 13.01 -12.99
C ASP A 315 -2.37 14.02 -12.48
N VAL A 316 -3.32 14.42 -13.33
CA VAL A 316 -4.44 15.29 -12.93
C VAL A 316 -5.38 14.64 -11.90
N ASN A 317 -5.46 13.32 -11.89
CA ASN A 317 -6.22 12.53 -10.95
C ASN A 317 -5.44 12.23 -9.66
N GLU A 318 -4.15 12.63 -9.56
CA GLU A 318 -3.41 12.72 -8.28
C GLU A 318 -3.97 13.75 -7.29
N ARG A 319 -5.06 14.42 -7.64
CA ARG A 319 -5.80 15.32 -6.74
C ARG A 319 -6.43 14.59 -5.55
N ILE A 320 -6.54 15.33 -4.46
CA ILE A 320 -7.30 14.93 -3.27
C ILE A 320 -8.80 14.88 -3.66
N HIS A 321 -9.45 13.73 -3.49
CA HIS A 321 -10.86 13.56 -3.87
C HIS A 321 -11.75 13.17 -2.67
N GLN A 322 -12.51 14.15 -2.16
CA GLN A 322 -13.32 14.05 -0.92
C GLN A 322 -12.51 13.55 0.31
N GLN A 323 -11.20 13.77 0.27
CA GLN A 323 -10.23 13.46 1.31
C GLN A 323 -9.73 14.75 1.96
N ASP A 324 -9.33 14.65 3.23
CA ASP A 324 -8.59 15.71 3.92
C ASP A 324 -7.07 15.42 3.90
N THR A 325 -6.70 14.14 3.71
CA THR A 325 -5.31 13.64 3.65
C THR A 325 -5.05 12.91 2.34
N ASN A 326 -3.85 13.09 1.76
CA ASN A 326 -3.49 12.53 0.45
C ASN A 326 -2.99 11.06 0.55
N PHE A 327 -3.85 10.12 0.92
CA PHE A 327 -3.55 8.68 0.85
C PHE A 327 -3.68 8.17 -0.57
N ARG A 328 -2.59 7.64 -1.11
CA ARG A 328 -2.50 7.27 -2.52
C ARG A 328 -1.37 6.27 -2.78
N SER A 329 -1.71 5.17 -3.41
CA SER A 329 -0.77 4.08 -3.73
C SER A 329 -0.21 4.12 -5.16
N PHE A 330 -0.43 5.20 -5.92
CA PHE A 330 0.12 5.36 -7.28
C PHE A 330 0.56 6.80 -7.54
N ALA A 331 1.73 6.97 -8.14
CA ALA A 331 2.26 8.29 -8.52
C ALA A 331 2.95 8.24 -9.88
N THR A 332 2.84 9.32 -10.65
CA THR A 332 3.56 9.49 -11.93
C THR A 332 4.43 10.72 -11.90
N ARG A 333 5.65 10.68 -12.43
CA ARG A 333 6.49 11.88 -12.54
C ARG A 333 7.23 11.88 -13.87
N LYS A 334 7.60 13.06 -14.34
CA LYS A 334 8.59 13.18 -15.41
C LYS A 334 9.97 13.22 -14.75
N ILE A 335 10.90 12.38 -15.18
CA ILE A 335 12.25 12.33 -14.64
C ILE A 335 13.25 12.74 -15.73
N GLU A 336 14.17 13.63 -15.39
CA GLU A 336 15.16 14.21 -16.30
C GLU A 336 16.51 13.46 -16.24
N PRO A 337 17.27 13.41 -17.36
CA PRO A 337 18.62 12.82 -17.40
C PRO A 337 19.55 13.37 -16.32
N GLY A 338 20.25 12.49 -15.62
CA GLY A 338 21.15 12.84 -14.50
C GLY A 338 20.43 13.30 -13.23
N GLY A 339 19.09 13.26 -13.21
CA GLY A 339 18.29 13.66 -12.06
C GLY A 339 18.34 12.62 -10.92
N VAL A 340 18.31 13.14 -9.69
CA VAL A 340 18.17 12.35 -8.46
C VAL A 340 16.82 12.67 -7.85
N TYR A 341 16.07 11.64 -7.47
CA TYR A 341 14.74 11.76 -6.89
C TYR A 341 14.62 10.83 -5.69
N TYR A 342 13.66 11.12 -4.82
CA TYR A 342 13.35 10.29 -3.67
C TYR A 342 11.87 9.91 -3.69
N LEU A 343 11.60 8.67 -3.34
CA LEU A 343 10.26 8.16 -3.09
C LEU A 343 10.15 7.95 -1.59
N ARG A 344 9.04 8.41 -0.99
CA ARG A 344 8.69 8.17 0.40
C ARG A 344 7.40 7.38 0.42
N VAL A 345 7.44 6.20 1.02
CA VAL A 345 6.37 5.19 0.98
C VAL A 345 5.90 4.91 2.39
N GLU A 346 4.66 5.25 2.64
CA GLU A 346 3.93 4.85 3.84
C GLU A 346 3.11 3.62 3.48
N ALA A 347 3.60 2.41 3.76
CA ALA A 347 2.90 1.18 3.40
C ALA A 347 1.90 0.73 4.48
N ASN A 348 2.27 0.82 5.76
CA ASN A 348 1.47 0.35 6.90
C ASN A 348 0.98 -1.11 6.73
N GLN A 349 1.81 -2.00 6.19
CA GLN A 349 1.48 -3.41 5.95
C GLN A 349 2.62 -4.32 6.41
N PRO A 350 2.32 -5.55 6.88
CA PRO A 350 3.33 -6.57 7.17
C PRO A 350 4.06 -7.03 5.89
N GLY A 351 3.55 -6.67 4.71
CA GLY A 351 4.22 -6.90 3.44
C GLY A 351 3.58 -6.10 2.31
N TYR A 352 4.40 -5.64 1.38
CA TYR A 352 3.97 -4.94 0.18
C TYR A 352 4.87 -5.26 -1.02
N GLU A 353 4.33 -5.02 -2.22
CA GLU A 353 5.10 -4.98 -3.46
C GLU A 353 4.99 -3.56 -4.04
N LEU A 354 6.12 -2.93 -4.31
CA LEU A 354 6.19 -1.64 -4.98
C LEU A 354 6.81 -1.84 -6.36
N GLU A 355 6.00 -1.68 -7.41
CA GLU A 355 6.48 -1.68 -8.79
C GLU A 355 6.87 -0.25 -9.19
N VAL A 356 8.14 -0.02 -9.52
CA VAL A 356 8.65 1.25 -10.03
C VAL A 356 9.10 1.08 -11.48
N ARG A 357 8.71 2.02 -12.34
CA ARG A 357 8.99 1.96 -13.78
C ARG A 357 9.62 3.25 -14.26
N LEU A 358 10.60 3.14 -15.16
CA LEU A 358 11.11 4.23 -15.98
C LEU A 358 10.81 3.90 -17.44
N ILE A 359 9.82 4.56 -18.04
CA ILE A 359 9.36 4.28 -19.40
C ILE A 359 9.42 5.52 -20.31
N ASP A 360 9.50 5.32 -21.63
CA ASP A 360 9.43 6.45 -22.56
C ASP A 360 8.10 7.21 -22.41
N PRO A 361 8.10 8.54 -22.54
CA PRO A 361 6.85 9.31 -22.63
C PRO A 361 6.11 9.02 -23.95
N ALA A 362 4.79 9.02 -23.88
CA ALA A 362 3.91 9.00 -25.05
C ALA A 362 4.13 10.26 -25.96
N PRO A 363 3.76 10.21 -27.26
CA PRO A 363 3.07 9.13 -27.96
C PRO A 363 3.98 7.93 -28.31
N TYR A 364 3.38 6.73 -28.37
CA TYR A 364 4.05 5.51 -28.80
C TYR A 364 3.77 5.22 -30.27
N ASP A 365 4.79 4.79 -31.02
CA ASP A 365 4.64 4.37 -32.42
C ASP A 365 3.97 2.98 -32.54
N ASP A 366 4.19 2.11 -31.55
CA ASP A 366 3.56 0.79 -31.48
C ASP A 366 2.19 0.88 -30.79
N PRO A 367 1.07 0.61 -31.50
CA PRO A 367 -0.25 0.65 -30.92
C PRO A 367 -0.47 -0.44 -29.85
N VAL A 368 0.26 -1.56 -29.90
CA VAL A 368 0.16 -2.61 -28.88
C VAL A 368 0.69 -2.08 -27.56
N ARG A 369 1.91 -1.53 -27.57
CA ARG A 369 2.51 -0.84 -26.41
C ARG A 369 1.61 0.27 -25.88
N ALA A 370 1.01 1.07 -26.76
CA ALA A 370 0.10 2.13 -26.34
C ALA A 370 -1.09 1.61 -25.52
N VAL A 371 -1.67 0.47 -25.93
CA VAL A 371 -2.78 -0.16 -25.20
C VAL A 371 -2.31 -0.80 -23.90
N GLU A 372 -1.15 -1.46 -23.90
CA GLU A 372 -0.57 -2.05 -22.68
C GLU A 372 -0.28 -1.01 -21.60
N GLU A 373 0.33 0.11 -21.98
CA GLU A 373 0.59 1.22 -21.06
C GLU A 373 -0.70 1.90 -20.60
N ALA A 374 -1.69 2.03 -21.48
CA ALA A 374 -3.00 2.53 -21.10
C ALA A 374 -3.69 1.63 -20.07
N ILE A 375 -3.61 0.30 -20.21
CA ILE A 375 -4.16 -0.65 -19.23
C ILE A 375 -3.45 -0.52 -17.90
N TYR A 376 -2.11 -0.51 -17.90
CA TYR A 376 -1.30 -0.37 -16.68
C TYR A 376 -1.67 0.91 -15.92
N TYR A 377 -1.53 2.05 -16.60
CA TYR A 377 -1.77 3.34 -15.99
C TYR A 377 -3.22 3.44 -15.50
N HIS A 378 -4.20 3.03 -16.31
CA HIS A 378 -5.62 3.13 -15.95
C HIS A 378 -5.99 2.29 -14.73
N LEU A 379 -5.47 1.05 -14.64
CA LEU A 379 -5.74 0.19 -13.50
C LEU A 379 -5.08 0.70 -12.22
N ALA A 380 -3.81 1.10 -12.28
CA ALA A 380 -3.09 1.61 -11.13
C ALA A 380 -3.69 2.93 -10.61
N GLU A 381 -4.00 3.85 -11.53
CA GLU A 381 -4.58 5.16 -11.24
C GLU A 381 -5.97 5.05 -10.59
N ILE A 382 -6.88 4.28 -11.20
CA ILE A 382 -8.23 4.15 -10.67
C ILE A 382 -8.24 3.37 -9.35
N ASP A 383 -7.40 2.35 -9.20
CA ASP A 383 -7.25 1.62 -7.95
C ASP A 383 -6.73 2.52 -6.81
N ALA A 384 -5.67 3.30 -7.06
CA ALA A 384 -5.15 4.26 -6.09
C ALA A 384 -6.17 5.33 -5.69
N TRP A 385 -7.00 5.77 -6.65
CA TRP A 385 -8.07 6.73 -6.41
C TRP A 385 -9.27 6.17 -5.64
N LEU A 386 -9.58 4.89 -5.84
CA LEU A 386 -10.75 4.23 -5.26
C LEU A 386 -10.48 3.68 -3.86
N ILE A 387 -9.36 3.00 -3.69
CA ILE A 387 -9.14 2.13 -2.54
C ILE A 387 -8.78 2.93 -1.28
N HIS A 388 -8.02 4.01 -1.40
CA HIS A 388 -7.51 4.77 -0.26
C HIS A 388 -8.44 5.91 0.16
N ARG A 389 -9.74 5.78 -0.11
CA ARG A 389 -10.74 6.77 0.30
C ARG A 389 -10.88 6.76 1.82
N PRO A 390 -11.04 7.94 2.44
CA PRO A 390 -10.79 8.18 3.85
C PRO A 390 -11.94 7.63 4.68
N ARG A 391 -11.84 6.36 5.03
CA ARG A 391 -12.66 5.73 6.08
C ARG A 391 -11.77 5.19 7.20
N ASN A 392 -10.56 5.77 7.29
CA ASN A 392 -9.52 5.52 8.30
C ASN A 392 -9.34 4.05 8.57
N ILE A 393 -9.03 3.38 7.48
CA ILE A 393 -9.42 2.03 7.27
C ILE A 393 -8.45 1.13 8.06
N ALA A 394 -8.85 0.85 9.29
CA ALA A 394 -8.08 0.10 10.25
C ALA A 394 -8.55 -1.36 10.32
N VAL A 395 -7.62 -2.29 10.56
CA VAL A 395 -7.93 -3.72 10.61
C VAL A 395 -8.87 -4.01 11.79
N ASP A 396 -8.61 -3.41 12.95
CA ASP A 396 -9.47 -3.48 14.13
C ASP A 396 -10.92 -3.10 13.82
N ARG A 397 -11.12 -2.01 13.07
CA ARG A 397 -12.45 -1.52 12.68
C ARG A 397 -13.19 -2.53 11.82
N ARG A 398 -12.50 -3.17 10.87
CA ARG A 398 -13.11 -4.20 10.02
C ARG A 398 -13.59 -5.39 10.85
N VAL A 399 -12.74 -5.87 11.78
CA VAL A 399 -13.06 -7.00 12.66
C VAL A 399 -14.24 -6.64 13.57
N ARG A 400 -14.21 -5.43 14.16
CA ARG A 400 -15.23 -4.91 15.07
C ARG A 400 -16.58 -4.66 14.40
N ASP A 401 -16.58 -3.99 13.26
CA ASP A 401 -17.81 -3.57 12.59
C ASP A 401 -18.45 -4.76 11.83
N GLY A 402 -17.66 -5.78 11.45
CA GLY A 402 -18.15 -7.00 10.79
C GLY A 402 -18.73 -6.76 9.39
N THR A 403 -18.33 -5.66 8.74
CA THR A 403 -18.93 -5.15 7.50
C THR A 403 -18.01 -5.24 6.29
N SER A 404 -18.59 -5.14 5.09
CA SER A 404 -17.84 -4.92 3.85
C SER A 404 -17.46 -3.44 3.73
N LEU A 405 -16.23 -3.09 4.14
CA LEU A 405 -15.69 -1.73 4.05
C LEU A 405 -15.36 -1.31 2.61
N PHE A 406 -15.22 -2.27 1.68
CA PHE A 406 -14.87 -2.01 0.28
C PHE A 406 -15.97 -1.33 -0.53
N GLY A 407 -17.23 -1.44 -0.11
CA GLY A 407 -18.41 -1.09 -0.92
C GLY A 407 -19.10 0.23 -0.56
N GLU A 408 -18.54 1.04 0.35
CA GLU A 408 -19.27 2.17 0.90
C GLU A 408 -19.42 3.36 -0.10
N ASN A 409 -20.62 3.98 -0.13
CA ASN A 409 -21.06 5.12 -0.98
C ASN A 409 -20.62 5.11 -2.45
N CYS A 410 -19.53 5.83 -2.75
CA CYS A 410 -19.15 6.24 -4.11
C CYS A 410 -18.51 5.12 -4.93
N MET A 411 -18.13 3.99 -4.31
CA MET A 411 -17.45 2.88 -4.98
C MET A 411 -18.34 2.22 -6.05
N SER A 412 -19.65 2.17 -5.80
CA SER A 412 -20.63 1.60 -6.73
C SER A 412 -20.63 2.31 -8.10
N CYS A 413 -20.64 3.64 -8.10
CA CYS A 413 -20.63 4.44 -9.32
C CYS A 413 -19.24 4.55 -9.97
N HIS A 414 -18.15 4.49 -9.20
CA HIS A 414 -16.81 4.73 -9.72
C HIS A 414 -16.04 3.48 -10.14
N THR A 415 -16.45 2.28 -9.73
CA THR A 415 -15.95 1.03 -10.31
C THR A 415 -16.17 0.94 -11.84
N GLN A 416 -17.06 1.77 -12.40
CA GLN A 416 -17.23 1.99 -13.85
C GLN A 416 -15.91 2.28 -14.56
N SER A 417 -15.10 3.15 -13.97
CA SER A 417 -13.85 3.54 -14.58
C SER A 417 -12.91 2.34 -14.57
N GLY A 418 -12.72 1.68 -13.42
CA GLY A 418 -11.67 0.66 -13.24
C GLY A 418 -11.91 -0.65 -14.00
N VAL A 419 -13.06 -1.31 -13.78
CA VAL A 419 -13.28 -2.68 -14.28
C VAL A 419 -13.77 -2.70 -15.73
N TRP A 420 -14.69 -1.79 -16.09
CA TRP A 420 -15.17 -1.70 -17.47
C TRP A 420 -14.15 -1.03 -18.39
N GLY A 421 -13.41 0.00 -17.94
CA GLY A 421 -12.50 0.77 -18.80
C GLY A 421 -11.48 -0.07 -19.57
N VAL A 422 -11.07 -1.22 -19.03
CA VAL A 422 -10.12 -2.14 -19.69
C VAL A 422 -10.78 -3.40 -20.28
N ALA A 423 -12.09 -3.61 -20.08
CA ALA A 423 -12.75 -4.89 -20.39
C ALA A 423 -12.62 -5.30 -21.87
N ASP A 424 -12.80 -4.35 -22.80
CA ASP A 424 -12.69 -4.66 -24.23
C ASP A 424 -11.25 -4.97 -24.66
N ALA A 425 -10.26 -4.32 -24.04
CA ALA A 425 -8.85 -4.64 -24.28
C ALA A 425 -8.54 -6.06 -23.76
N LEU A 426 -9.00 -6.40 -22.55
CA LEU A 426 -8.84 -7.75 -22.00
C LEU A 426 -9.52 -8.83 -22.87
N ARG A 427 -10.73 -8.56 -23.40
CA ARG A 427 -11.43 -9.43 -24.37
C ARG A 427 -10.68 -9.58 -25.69
N SER A 428 -9.91 -8.57 -26.07
CA SER A 428 -9.07 -8.56 -27.27
C SER A 428 -7.71 -9.25 -27.05
N GLY A 429 -7.46 -9.81 -25.85
CA GLY A 429 -6.28 -10.61 -25.55
C GLY A 429 -5.17 -9.89 -24.78
N TYR A 430 -5.33 -8.59 -24.50
CA TYR A 430 -4.39 -7.85 -23.65
C TYR A 430 -4.45 -8.32 -22.20
N ARG A 431 -3.38 -8.07 -21.44
CA ARG A 431 -3.27 -8.50 -20.03
C ARG A 431 -2.94 -7.32 -19.10
N PRO A 432 -3.40 -7.37 -17.85
CA PRO A 432 -3.06 -6.36 -16.83
C PRO A 432 -1.67 -6.62 -16.24
N SER A 433 -0.64 -6.69 -17.10
CA SER A 433 0.75 -6.89 -16.68
C SER A 433 1.17 -5.77 -15.72
N GLY A 434 1.82 -6.12 -14.60
CA GLY A 434 2.20 -5.15 -13.54
C GLY A 434 1.04 -4.59 -12.71
N THR A 435 -0.22 -4.93 -13.01
CA THR A 435 -1.43 -4.40 -12.32
C THR A 435 -2.46 -5.47 -12.00
N VAL A 436 -2.04 -6.74 -11.94
CA VAL A 436 -2.93 -7.87 -11.67
C VAL A 436 -3.61 -7.71 -10.30
N GLN A 437 -2.88 -7.24 -9.27
CA GLN A 437 -3.46 -7.02 -7.95
C GLN A 437 -4.45 -5.86 -7.96
N ASN A 438 -4.10 -4.70 -8.55
CA ASN A 438 -5.03 -3.58 -8.70
C ASN A 438 -6.33 -4.02 -9.37
N TRP A 439 -6.23 -4.77 -10.48
CA TRP A 439 -7.41 -5.31 -11.16
C TRP A 439 -8.24 -6.27 -10.28
N ARG A 440 -7.59 -7.19 -9.56
CA ARG A 440 -8.29 -8.11 -8.64
C ARG A 440 -9.02 -7.36 -7.52
N ARG A 441 -8.40 -6.32 -6.96
CA ARG A 441 -9.00 -5.47 -5.94
C ARG A 441 -10.20 -4.71 -6.50
N LEU A 442 -10.06 -4.05 -7.64
CA LEU A 442 -11.16 -3.38 -8.34
C LEU A 442 -12.33 -4.32 -8.63
N VAL A 443 -12.06 -5.58 -9.01
CA VAL A 443 -13.09 -6.62 -9.21
C VAL A 443 -13.76 -7.01 -7.89
N ASN A 444 -13.02 -7.15 -6.79
CA ASN A 444 -13.61 -7.40 -5.46
C ASN A 444 -14.50 -6.24 -5.04
N THR A 445 -13.99 -5.01 -5.10
CA THR A 445 -14.72 -3.79 -4.82
C THR A 445 -16.01 -3.70 -5.64
N MET A 446 -15.95 -4.06 -6.93
CA MET A 446 -17.13 -4.11 -7.80
C MET A 446 -18.19 -5.11 -7.27
N TYR A 447 -17.79 -6.34 -6.92
CA TYR A 447 -18.73 -7.34 -6.40
C TYR A 447 -19.30 -6.98 -5.02
N GLU A 448 -18.51 -6.35 -4.16
CA GLU A 448 -18.90 -5.87 -2.83
C GLU A 448 -19.76 -4.60 -2.87
N SER A 449 -19.67 -3.82 -3.95
CA SER A 449 -20.52 -2.64 -4.17
C SER A 449 -22.00 -2.98 -4.40
N LEU A 450 -22.35 -4.25 -4.63
CA LEU A 450 -23.74 -4.69 -4.75
C LEU A 450 -24.35 -5.05 -3.39
N ARG A 451 -25.33 -4.25 -2.96
CA ARG A 451 -26.03 -4.42 -1.67
C ARG A 451 -26.80 -5.75 -1.58
N PRO A 452 -26.72 -6.50 -0.46
CA PRO A 452 -27.40 -7.79 -0.32
C PRO A 452 -28.95 -7.75 -0.25
N SER A 453 -29.60 -6.62 0.04
CA SER A 453 -31.07 -6.56 0.00
C SER A 453 -31.64 -5.13 0.02
N ILE A 454 -32.79 -4.93 -0.65
CA ILE A 454 -33.67 -3.77 -0.48
C ILE A 454 -34.85 -4.04 0.47
N LYS A 455 -34.99 -5.26 0.99
CA LYS A 455 -36.19 -5.69 1.72
C LYS A 455 -36.14 -5.43 3.22
N LEU A 456 -34.95 -5.25 3.77
CA LEU A 456 -34.75 -4.88 5.17
C LEU A 456 -33.95 -3.59 5.20
N LYS A 457 -34.65 -2.44 5.29
CA LYS A 457 -34.00 -1.15 5.58
C LYS A 457 -33.07 -1.26 6.79
N ASP A 458 -33.42 -2.11 7.76
CA ASP A 458 -32.68 -2.34 8.99
C ASP A 458 -31.53 -3.36 8.85
N ALA A 459 -31.49 -4.19 7.81
CA ALA A 459 -30.35 -5.09 7.54
C ALA A 459 -29.27 -4.43 6.68
N ALA A 460 -29.56 -3.27 6.09
CA ALA A 460 -28.56 -2.41 5.45
C ALA A 460 -27.72 -1.60 6.46
N VAL A 461 -28.05 -1.70 7.76
CA VAL A 461 -27.47 -0.88 8.84
C VAL A 461 -26.21 -1.51 9.42
N ASN A 462 -25.99 -2.80 9.17
CA ASN A 462 -24.75 -3.50 9.56
C ASN A 462 -23.67 -3.42 8.46
N THR A 463 -23.69 -2.37 7.65
CA THR A 463 -22.58 -1.99 6.74
C THR A 463 -22.26 -0.52 6.93
N SER A 464 -21.78 -0.12 8.12
CA SER A 464 -21.08 1.15 8.46
C SER A 464 -21.46 2.45 7.72
N LEU A 465 -22.69 2.54 7.23
CA LEU A 465 -23.32 3.72 6.67
C LEU A 465 -24.54 4.02 7.52
N ALA A 466 -24.66 5.30 7.92
CA ALA A 466 -25.87 5.78 8.53
C ALA A 466 -27.08 5.45 7.63
N PRO A 467 -28.25 5.10 8.21
CA PRO A 467 -29.46 4.71 7.47
C PRO A 467 -30.05 5.78 6.52
N ASN A 468 -29.37 6.92 6.34
CA ASN A 468 -29.85 8.09 5.63
C ASN A 468 -29.12 8.40 4.32
N ASP A 469 -28.07 7.68 3.93
CA ASP A 469 -27.42 7.89 2.62
C ASP A 469 -28.05 7.00 1.53
N LEU A 470 -29.29 7.36 1.18
CA LEU A 470 -30.12 6.74 0.14
C LEU A 470 -29.80 7.28 -1.28
N GLY A 471 -28.74 8.09 -1.43
CA GLY A 471 -28.52 8.94 -2.61
C GLY A 471 -28.29 8.25 -3.96
N ASP A 472 -27.98 6.95 -4.02
CA ASP A 472 -27.60 6.26 -5.28
C ASP A 472 -28.31 4.90 -5.50
N ALA A 473 -29.30 4.53 -4.67
CA ALA A 473 -29.71 3.13 -4.51
C ALA A 473 -30.10 2.38 -5.83
N PRO A 474 -30.80 2.97 -6.81
CA PRO A 474 -31.12 2.28 -8.06
C PRO A 474 -30.10 2.49 -9.19
N ALA A 475 -29.47 3.65 -9.25
CA ALA A 475 -28.46 4.01 -10.24
C ALA A 475 -27.16 3.24 -10.03
N GLY A 476 -26.63 3.23 -8.81
CA GLY A 476 -25.42 2.50 -8.43
C GLY A 476 -25.55 0.99 -8.62
N SER A 477 -26.74 0.43 -8.35
CA SER A 477 -27.02 -0.99 -8.60
C SER A 477 -26.98 -1.36 -10.09
N ARG A 478 -27.53 -0.52 -10.97
CA ARG A 478 -27.47 -0.73 -12.43
C ARG A 478 -26.05 -0.59 -12.96
N VAL A 479 -25.33 0.40 -12.47
CA VAL A 479 -23.92 0.60 -12.80
C VAL A 479 -23.08 -0.62 -12.42
N ALA A 480 -23.09 -1.01 -11.14
CA ALA A 480 -22.29 -2.13 -10.64
C ALA A 480 -22.72 -3.45 -11.31
N GLY A 481 -24.02 -3.62 -11.54
CA GLY A 481 -24.58 -4.74 -12.31
C GLY A 481 -24.01 -4.85 -13.71
N ARG A 482 -23.96 -3.73 -14.44
CA ARG A 482 -23.36 -3.70 -15.78
C ARG A 482 -21.87 -4.00 -15.75
N ASN A 483 -21.13 -3.44 -14.80
CA ASN A 483 -19.70 -3.75 -14.64
C ASN A 483 -19.47 -5.25 -14.47
N ILE A 484 -20.30 -5.91 -13.67
CA ILE A 484 -20.26 -7.36 -13.49
C ILE A 484 -20.54 -8.09 -14.81
N VAL A 485 -21.56 -7.70 -15.57
CA VAL A 485 -21.84 -8.32 -16.87
C VAL A 485 -20.63 -8.21 -17.81
N LEU A 486 -20.02 -7.04 -17.91
CA LEU A 486 -18.87 -6.83 -18.79
C LEU A 486 -17.63 -7.60 -18.33
N HIS A 487 -17.39 -7.64 -17.02
CA HIS A 487 -16.34 -8.45 -16.43
C HIS A 487 -16.57 -9.94 -16.70
N GLU A 488 -17.78 -10.44 -16.47
CA GLU A 488 -18.13 -11.86 -16.60
C GLU A 488 -18.22 -12.34 -18.06
N ARG A 489 -18.38 -11.39 -19.01
CA ARG A 489 -18.16 -11.64 -20.45
C ARG A 489 -16.68 -11.89 -20.79
N THR A 490 -15.76 -11.54 -19.89
CA THR A 490 -14.31 -11.64 -20.09
C THR A 490 -13.71 -12.79 -19.27
N VAL A 491 -14.16 -12.96 -18.03
CA VAL A 491 -13.68 -13.99 -17.11
C VAL A 491 -14.82 -14.69 -16.38
N ARG A 492 -14.57 -15.89 -15.85
CA ARG A 492 -15.62 -16.63 -15.13
C ARG A 492 -15.99 -15.93 -13.81
N PRO A 493 -17.27 -15.95 -13.41
CA PRO A 493 -17.71 -15.41 -12.13
C PRO A 493 -17.02 -16.11 -10.97
N LYS A 494 -16.69 -15.35 -9.92
CA LYS A 494 -16.22 -15.92 -8.65
C LYS A 494 -17.34 -16.75 -8.00
N GLN A 495 -17.00 -17.92 -7.45
CA GLN A 495 -18.00 -18.84 -6.88
C GLN A 495 -18.89 -18.18 -5.82
N LEU A 496 -18.30 -17.36 -4.94
CA LEU A 496 -19.03 -16.63 -3.89
C LEU A 496 -20.02 -15.60 -4.45
N HIS A 497 -19.70 -14.99 -5.61
CA HIS A 497 -20.48 -13.90 -6.20
C HIS A 497 -21.36 -14.33 -7.39
N ARG A 498 -21.41 -15.62 -7.73
CA ARG A 498 -22.14 -16.15 -8.90
C ARG A 498 -23.64 -15.84 -8.97
N TYR A 499 -24.24 -15.39 -7.86
CA TYR A 499 -25.65 -14.99 -7.81
C TYR A 499 -25.86 -13.48 -7.92
N GLN A 500 -24.79 -12.68 -7.91
CA GLN A 500 -24.89 -11.21 -7.92
C GLN A 500 -25.53 -10.71 -9.22
N GLN A 501 -25.14 -11.23 -10.38
CA GLN A 501 -25.78 -10.86 -11.65
C GLN A 501 -27.30 -11.13 -11.64
N ARG A 502 -27.72 -12.31 -11.15
CA ARG A 502 -29.14 -12.65 -11.03
C ARG A 502 -29.89 -11.73 -10.06
N ARG A 503 -29.25 -11.34 -8.96
CA ARG A 503 -29.83 -10.38 -8.00
C ARG A 503 -30.00 -9.02 -8.64
N THR A 504 -29.00 -8.54 -9.37
CA THR A 504 -29.07 -7.27 -10.09
C THR A 504 -30.14 -7.29 -11.16
N ALA A 505 -30.24 -8.35 -11.96
CA ALA A 505 -31.31 -8.51 -12.95
C ALA A 505 -32.70 -8.47 -12.31
N ASN A 506 -32.91 -9.22 -11.21
CA ASN A 506 -34.16 -9.16 -10.44
C ASN A 506 -34.46 -7.75 -9.92
N TYR A 507 -33.44 -7.03 -9.45
CA TYR A 507 -33.58 -5.66 -8.97
C TYR A 507 -33.97 -4.70 -10.09
N VAL A 508 -33.35 -4.82 -11.27
CA VAL A 508 -33.71 -4.03 -12.47
C VAL A 508 -35.16 -4.28 -12.88
N LEU A 509 -35.63 -5.53 -12.83
CA LEU A 509 -37.03 -5.88 -13.14
C LEU A 509 -38.02 -5.37 -12.08
N GLN A 510 -37.60 -5.27 -10.82
CA GLN A 510 -38.46 -4.86 -9.70
C GLN A 510 -38.49 -3.34 -9.49
N THR A 511 -37.55 -2.59 -10.07
CA THR A 511 -37.43 -1.14 -9.87
C THR A 511 -37.61 -0.40 -11.19
N ASN A 512 -38.59 0.49 -11.25
CA ASN A 512 -38.76 1.42 -12.34
C ASN A 512 -38.15 2.77 -11.92
N ASP A 513 -36.84 2.94 -12.12
CA ASP A 513 -36.18 4.22 -11.90
C ASP A 513 -35.65 4.77 -13.23
N PRO A 514 -36.39 5.70 -13.87
CA PRO A 514 -35.97 6.36 -15.10
C PRO A 514 -35.11 7.61 -14.83
N GLU A 515 -34.91 8.00 -13.56
CA GLU A 515 -34.12 9.16 -13.21
C GLU A 515 -32.64 8.82 -13.43
N GLY A 516 -31.92 9.73 -14.09
CA GLY A 516 -30.55 9.49 -14.55
C GLY A 516 -29.58 9.06 -13.44
N ILE A 517 -28.42 8.50 -13.81
CA ILE A 517 -27.36 8.19 -12.83
C ILE A 517 -26.75 9.50 -12.34
N ASN A 518 -26.91 9.82 -11.05
CA ASN A 518 -26.24 10.95 -10.41
C ASN A 518 -24.81 10.58 -10.02
N ALA A 519 -23.90 10.54 -10.99
CA ALA A 519 -22.51 10.18 -10.71
C ALA A 519 -21.73 11.39 -10.14
N ALA A 520 -21.91 11.69 -8.85
CA ALA A 520 -21.08 12.64 -8.11
C ALA A 520 -21.16 14.13 -8.53
N GLY A 521 -22.37 14.70 -8.49
CA GLY A 521 -22.57 16.16 -8.41
C GLY A 521 -23.20 16.82 -9.66
N LYS A 522 -23.51 18.12 -9.55
CA LYS A 522 -24.11 18.91 -10.65
C LYS A 522 -23.21 18.88 -11.88
N GLY A 523 -23.60 18.12 -12.90
CA GLY A 523 -22.90 18.04 -14.19
C GLY A 523 -22.57 16.63 -14.67
N SER A 524 -22.58 15.64 -13.77
CA SER A 524 -22.26 14.24 -14.08
C SER A 524 -23.50 13.35 -14.19
N ASN A 525 -24.67 13.95 -14.41
CA ASN A 525 -25.92 13.23 -14.55
C ASN A 525 -25.97 12.56 -15.92
N PHE A 526 -25.84 11.24 -15.97
CA PHE A 526 -26.11 10.50 -17.19
C PHE A 526 -27.63 10.42 -17.40
N GLY A 527 -28.09 10.86 -18.57
CA GLY A 527 -29.51 10.88 -18.88
C GLY A 527 -30.16 9.48 -18.89
N PRO A 528 -31.50 9.40 -18.90
CA PRO A 528 -32.27 8.15 -18.84
C PRO A 528 -31.83 7.09 -19.87
N ASN A 529 -31.33 7.51 -21.04
CA ASN A 529 -30.84 6.61 -22.09
C ASN A 529 -29.70 5.68 -21.61
N VAL A 530 -28.79 6.15 -20.76
CA VAL A 530 -27.71 5.33 -20.22
C VAL A 530 -28.26 4.29 -19.24
N VAL A 531 -29.23 4.69 -18.41
CA VAL A 531 -29.93 3.80 -17.47
C VAL A 531 -30.60 2.65 -18.22
N PHE A 532 -31.32 2.96 -19.31
CA PHE A 532 -31.97 1.93 -20.14
C PHE A 532 -30.98 1.01 -20.84
N LYS A 533 -29.87 1.56 -21.37
CA LYS A 533 -28.81 0.73 -21.98
C LYS A 533 -28.21 -0.24 -20.96
N PHE A 534 -27.95 0.24 -19.74
CA PHE A 534 -27.37 -0.59 -18.68
C PHE A 534 -28.36 -1.68 -18.25
N ALA A 535 -29.63 -1.33 -18.08
CA ALA A 535 -30.68 -2.29 -17.79
C ALA A 535 -30.80 -3.37 -18.87
N ALA A 536 -30.74 -3.00 -20.15
CA ALA A 536 -30.77 -3.95 -21.26
C ALA A 536 -29.59 -4.92 -21.23
N GLU A 537 -28.35 -4.41 -21.05
CA GLU A 537 -27.15 -5.25 -20.97
C GLU A 537 -27.14 -6.18 -19.75
N ILE A 538 -27.80 -5.80 -18.64
CA ILE A 538 -27.92 -6.66 -17.45
C ILE A 538 -28.90 -7.82 -17.67
N LEU A 539 -29.94 -7.60 -18.48
CA LEU A 539 -31.02 -8.56 -18.72
C LEU A 539 -30.73 -9.51 -19.90
N GLU A 540 -29.82 -9.13 -20.80
CA GLU A 540 -29.23 -9.98 -21.84
C GLU A 540 -28.26 -11.01 -21.24
#